data_AF-A0A6G2K190-F1
#
_entry.id   AF-A0A6G2K190-F1
#
_cell.length_a   1.000
_cell.length_b   1.000
_cell.length_c   1.000
_cell.angle_alpha   90.00
_cell.angle_beta   90.00
_cell.angle_gamma   90.00
#
_symmetry.space_group_name_H-M   'P 1'
#
loop_
_entity.id
_entity.type
_entity.pdbx_description
1 polymer ?
#
loop_
_entity_poly.entity_id
_entity_poly.type
_entity_poly.pdbx_seq_one_letter_code
_entity_poly.pdbx_strand_id
1 'polypeptide(L)'
;MAASRSDPGSRVRHVGERRRARLLGVLHRHLAAGRHRANPHRARRRRRCHQRQRGPRLDPRRHLRGTDRPLSAFVDTNVFVYLYDHAEVDKQRVARATLTDAAEDLVISTQVLTEFFWVATRKLNLDPRAAREGVRQMAALRVVPVDHRLVLRATDTALSARLSIWDALIVEAAAAAGADRLLTEDFNAGQIIRDVQVVNPFAASR
;
A
#
# COMPACT_ATOMS: atom_id res chain seq x y z
N MET A 1 -6.33 -46.85 -17.09
CA MET A 1 -5.52 -45.96 -16.21
C MET A 1 -5.63 -44.54 -16.75
N ALA A 2 -6.50 -43.71 -16.16
CA ALA A 2 -6.64 -42.32 -16.55
C ALA A 2 -5.64 -41.46 -15.77
N ALA A 3 -4.71 -40.82 -16.48
CA ALA A 3 -3.75 -39.90 -15.91
C ALA A 3 -4.45 -38.60 -15.47
N SER A 4 -4.51 -38.39 -14.16
CA SER A 4 -4.91 -37.14 -13.53
C SER A 4 -3.93 -36.03 -13.95
N ARG A 5 -4.39 -35.10 -14.79
CA ARG A 5 -3.68 -33.86 -15.11
C ARG A 5 -3.92 -32.90 -13.95
N SER A 6 -2.90 -32.73 -13.11
CA SER A 6 -2.87 -31.73 -12.06
C SER A 6 -2.86 -30.31 -12.66
N ASP A 7 -3.91 -29.55 -12.35
CA ASP A 7 -4.14 -28.17 -12.80
C ASP A 7 -3.09 -27.20 -12.21
N PRO A 8 -2.26 -26.53 -13.03
CA PRO A 8 -1.26 -25.57 -12.57
C PRO A 8 -1.87 -24.34 -11.87
N GLY A 9 -3.15 -24.03 -12.08
CA GLY A 9 -3.86 -22.94 -11.41
C GLY A 9 -4.08 -23.15 -9.91
N SER A 10 -4.16 -24.41 -9.46
CA SER A 10 -4.38 -24.78 -8.06
C SER A 10 -3.18 -24.47 -7.14
N ARG A 11 -1.95 -24.54 -7.68
CA ARG A 11 -0.72 -24.32 -6.90
C ARG A 11 -0.44 -22.85 -6.59
N VAL A 12 -0.80 -21.94 -7.49
CA VAL A 12 -0.59 -20.48 -7.30
C VAL A 12 -1.56 -19.94 -6.24
N ARG A 13 -2.82 -20.38 -6.26
CA ARG A 13 -3.86 -20.00 -5.27
C ARG A 13 -3.47 -20.42 -3.84
N HIS A 14 -2.98 -21.64 -3.66
CA HIS A 14 -2.53 -22.14 -2.35
C HIS A 14 -1.28 -21.45 -1.78
N VAL A 15 -0.40 -20.91 -2.65
CA VAL A 15 0.77 -20.14 -2.21
C VAL A 15 0.36 -18.74 -1.73
N GLY A 16 -0.65 -18.13 -2.34
CA GLY A 16 -1.24 -16.85 -1.89
C GLY A 16 -1.91 -16.95 -0.52
N GLU A 17 -2.70 -18.00 -0.29
CA GLU A 17 -3.41 -18.25 0.99
C GLU A 17 -2.45 -18.45 2.18
N ARG A 18 -1.37 -19.22 2.00
CA ARG A 18 -0.36 -19.45 3.05
C ARG A 18 0.47 -18.20 3.36
N ARG A 19 0.66 -17.31 2.38
CA ARG A 19 1.36 -16.01 2.55
C ARG A 19 0.47 -15.00 3.29
N ARG A 20 -0.82 -14.98 2.96
CA ARG A 20 -1.87 -14.20 3.65
C ARG A 20 -1.99 -14.58 5.12
N ALA A 21 -2.08 -15.87 5.43
CA ALA A 21 -2.16 -16.35 6.82
C ALA A 21 -0.94 -15.95 7.67
N ARG A 22 0.23 -15.72 7.05
CA ARG A 22 1.43 -15.21 7.76
C ARG A 22 1.37 -13.71 8.01
N LEU A 23 0.91 -12.89 7.05
CA LEU A 23 0.72 -11.45 7.26
C LEU A 23 -0.39 -11.21 8.29
N LEU A 24 -1.55 -11.86 8.11
CA LEU A 24 -2.68 -11.79 9.06
C LEU A 24 -2.31 -12.38 10.43
N GLY A 25 -1.61 -13.50 10.49
CA GLY A 25 -1.14 -14.11 11.73
C GLY A 25 -0.13 -13.26 12.51
N VAL A 26 0.62 -12.37 11.85
CA VAL A 26 1.49 -11.40 12.55
C VAL A 26 0.73 -10.14 12.95
N LEU A 27 -0.20 -9.66 12.12
CA LEU A 27 -1.13 -8.60 12.51
C LEU A 27 -1.81 -8.96 13.84
N HIS A 28 -2.11 -10.24 14.06
CA HIS A 28 -2.61 -10.74 15.34
C HIS A 28 -1.57 -10.83 16.47
N ARG A 29 -0.28 -11.05 16.21
CA ARG A 29 0.77 -11.15 17.26
C ARG A 29 1.24 -9.80 17.81
N HIS A 30 1.25 -8.74 17.00
CA HIS A 30 1.55 -7.39 17.50
C HIS A 30 0.45 -6.83 18.43
N LEU A 31 -0.71 -7.51 18.55
CA LEU A 31 -1.75 -7.20 19.54
C LEU A 31 -1.33 -7.55 20.99
N ALA A 32 -0.39 -8.48 21.19
CA ALA A 32 -0.10 -9.04 22.51
C ALA A 32 1.06 -8.35 23.26
N ALA A 33 1.90 -7.57 22.57
CA ALA A 33 3.19 -7.10 23.11
C ALA A 33 3.25 -5.61 23.52
N GLY A 34 2.16 -4.84 23.38
CA GLY A 34 2.18 -3.39 23.64
C GLY A 34 2.01 -3.01 25.12
N ARG A 35 3.08 -3.08 25.92
CA ARG A 35 3.16 -2.39 27.23
C ARG A 35 4.18 -1.24 27.18
N HIS A 36 3.68 -0.01 27.36
CA HIS A 36 4.39 1.25 27.73
C HIS A 36 5.48 1.75 26.74
N ARG A 37 5.77 3.03 26.50
CA ARG A 37 5.45 4.35 27.09
C ARG A 37 5.18 5.35 25.95
N ALA A 38 4.24 6.27 26.17
CA ALA A 38 3.98 7.41 25.29
C ALA A 38 5.09 8.48 25.40
N ASN A 39 5.48 9.09 24.28
CA ASN A 39 6.31 10.29 24.24
C ASN A 39 5.62 11.37 23.38
N PRO A 40 5.28 12.57 23.92
CA PRO A 40 4.41 13.52 23.26
C PRO A 40 5.18 14.67 22.63
N HIS A 41 5.64 14.55 21.37
CA HIS A 41 6.12 15.71 20.61
C HIS A 41 5.82 15.57 19.11
N ARG A 42 4.66 16.11 18.67
CA ARG A 42 4.32 16.28 17.26
C ARG A 42 4.33 17.77 16.88
N ALA A 43 5.38 18.19 16.17
CA ALA A 43 5.38 19.45 15.42
C ALA A 43 4.91 19.18 13.98
N ARG A 44 3.78 19.78 13.65
CA ARG A 44 3.11 19.79 12.35
C ARG A 44 4.04 20.29 11.25
N ARG A 45 4.04 19.63 10.09
CA ARG A 45 4.36 20.28 8.81
C ARG A 45 3.18 20.15 7.84
N ARG A 46 2.38 21.21 7.81
CA ARG A 46 1.40 21.46 6.76
C ARG A 46 2.16 21.79 5.48
N ARG A 47 2.09 20.93 4.47
CA ARG A 47 2.38 21.34 3.08
C ARG A 47 1.06 21.71 2.42
N ARG A 48 0.80 23.01 2.30
CA ARG A 48 -0.24 23.54 1.42
C ARG A 48 0.24 23.36 -0.01
N CYS A 49 -0.37 22.43 -0.75
CA CYS A 49 -0.35 22.47 -2.20
C CYS A 49 -1.70 23.02 -2.65
N HIS A 50 -1.71 24.30 -3.03
CA HIS A 50 -2.80 24.83 -3.85
C HIS A 50 -2.67 24.24 -5.24
N GLN A 51 -3.65 23.44 -5.66
CA GLN A 51 -3.93 23.29 -7.08
C GLN A 51 -5.41 23.01 -7.31
N ARG A 52 -6.11 24.05 -7.76
CA ARG A 52 -7.33 23.93 -8.54
C ARG A 52 -6.92 23.40 -9.91
N GLN A 53 -7.30 22.18 -10.25
CA GLN A 53 -7.33 21.73 -11.64
C GLN A 53 -8.65 20.98 -11.88
N ARG A 54 -9.52 21.61 -12.66
CA ARG A 54 -10.75 20.99 -13.17
C ARG A 54 -10.35 20.09 -14.33
N GLY A 55 -10.18 18.80 -14.07
CA GLY A 55 -10.10 17.77 -15.11
C GLY A 55 -11.49 17.46 -15.68
N PRO A 56 -11.59 16.90 -16.90
CA PRO A 56 -12.87 16.56 -17.52
C PRO A 56 -13.58 15.50 -16.67
N ARG A 57 -14.90 15.69 -16.48
CA ARG A 57 -15.77 14.68 -15.86
C ARG A 57 -15.85 13.48 -16.81
N LEU A 58 -15.12 12.42 -16.49
CA LEU A 58 -15.22 11.15 -17.21
C LEU A 58 -16.30 10.28 -16.55
N ASP A 59 -17.08 9.64 -17.43
CA ASP A 59 -18.20 8.74 -17.12
C ASP A 59 -17.75 7.58 -16.21
N PRO A 60 -18.39 7.37 -15.04
CA PRO A 60 -18.06 6.29 -14.10
C PRO A 60 -18.14 4.87 -14.70
N ARG A 61 -18.70 4.71 -15.90
CA ARG A 61 -19.05 3.40 -16.47
C ARG A 61 -18.00 2.77 -17.39
N ARG A 62 -16.89 3.46 -17.70
CA ARG A 62 -16.02 3.04 -18.82
C ARG A 62 -14.89 2.05 -18.51
N HIS A 63 -14.78 1.50 -17.30
CA HIS A 63 -13.68 0.57 -16.94
C HIS A 63 -14.10 -0.72 -16.22
N LEU A 64 -15.37 -1.11 -16.28
CA LEU A 64 -15.75 -2.48 -15.96
C LEU A 64 -15.40 -3.37 -17.16
N ARG A 65 -14.10 -3.64 -17.36
CA ARG A 65 -13.72 -4.88 -18.02
C ARG A 65 -14.34 -6.00 -17.19
N GLY A 66 -15.18 -6.81 -17.81
CA GLY A 66 -15.73 -8.02 -17.21
C GLY A 66 -14.59 -8.98 -16.87
N THR A 67 -14.01 -8.81 -15.68
CA THR A 67 -13.03 -9.73 -15.13
C THR A 67 -13.58 -10.24 -13.83
N ASP A 68 -13.89 -11.53 -13.80
CA ASP A 68 -14.23 -12.32 -12.60
C ASP A 68 -13.03 -12.44 -11.64
N ARG A 69 -12.07 -11.50 -11.71
CA ARG A 69 -10.86 -11.46 -10.91
C ARG A 69 -11.06 -10.45 -9.77
N PRO A 70 -10.67 -10.80 -8.54
CA PRO A 70 -10.63 -9.85 -7.43
C PRO A 70 -9.80 -8.61 -7.78
N LEU A 71 -10.27 -7.44 -7.35
CA LEU A 71 -9.58 -6.17 -7.55
C LEU A 71 -8.26 -6.13 -6.76
N SER A 72 -7.17 -5.88 -7.48
CA SER A 72 -5.84 -5.72 -6.89
C SER A 72 -5.62 -4.33 -6.32
N ALA A 73 -4.80 -4.23 -5.28
CA ALA A 73 -4.54 -2.96 -4.60
C ALA A 73 -3.05 -2.77 -4.35
N PHE A 74 -2.51 -1.65 -4.83
CA PHE A 74 -1.20 -1.17 -4.42
C PHE A 74 -1.34 -0.45 -3.08
N VAL A 75 -0.46 -0.77 -2.13
CA VAL A 75 -0.49 -0.21 -0.79
C VAL A 75 0.72 0.67 -0.56
N ASP A 76 0.47 1.92 -0.18
CA ASP A 76 1.49 2.89 0.17
C ASP A 76 2.04 2.67 1.60
N THR A 77 3.19 3.29 1.91
CA THR A 77 3.88 3.16 3.19
C THR A 77 3.01 3.60 4.36
N ASN A 78 2.24 4.69 4.21
CA ASN A 78 1.42 5.26 5.28
C ASN A 78 0.44 4.23 5.89
N VAL A 79 -0.18 3.37 5.08
CA VAL A 79 -1.11 2.35 5.56
C VAL A 79 -0.41 1.34 6.46
N PHE A 80 0.79 0.88 6.09
CA PHE A 80 1.58 -0.04 6.91
C PHE A 80 2.12 0.62 8.18
N VAL A 81 2.53 1.89 8.10
CA VAL A 81 3.02 2.64 9.27
C VAL A 81 1.97 2.71 10.37
N TYR A 82 0.71 2.98 10.02
CA TYR A 82 -0.38 3.04 11.01
C TYR A 82 -0.65 1.73 11.73
N LEU A 83 -0.23 0.57 11.20
CA LEU A 83 -0.29 -0.69 11.95
C LEU A 83 0.56 -0.65 13.23
N TYR A 84 1.64 0.13 13.23
CA TYR A 84 2.63 0.21 14.29
C TYR A 84 2.57 1.53 15.07
N ASP A 85 1.77 2.51 14.63
CA ASP A 85 1.61 3.79 15.35
C ASP A 85 0.56 3.68 16.47
N HIS A 86 1.04 3.41 17.69
CA HIS A 86 0.19 3.31 18.87
C HIS A 86 -0.45 4.64 19.30
N ALA A 87 -0.01 5.78 18.77
CA ALA A 87 -0.64 7.06 19.05
C ALA A 87 -1.93 7.28 18.23
N GLU A 88 -2.14 6.51 17.17
CA GLU A 88 -3.22 6.70 16.20
C GLU A 88 -4.15 5.46 16.17
N VAL A 89 -4.80 5.17 17.30
CA VAL A 89 -5.60 3.94 17.50
C VAL A 89 -6.70 3.76 16.45
N ASP A 90 -7.40 4.84 16.08
CA ASP A 90 -8.46 4.77 15.06
C ASP A 90 -7.90 4.46 13.67
N LYS A 91 -6.81 5.12 13.27
CA LYS A 91 -6.15 4.81 11.99
C LYS A 91 -5.51 3.43 12.01
N GLN A 92 -4.99 2.95 13.14
CA GLN A 92 -4.51 1.58 13.28
C GLN A 92 -5.63 0.56 13.03
N ARG A 93 -6.83 0.80 13.58
CA ARG A 93 -8.00 -0.05 13.33
C ARG A 93 -8.39 -0.06 11.86
N VAL A 94 -8.43 1.11 11.21
CA VAL A 94 -8.75 1.23 9.78
C VAL A 94 -7.68 0.58 8.90
N ALA A 95 -6.40 0.77 9.20
CA ALA A 95 -5.30 0.15 8.47
C ALA A 95 -5.38 -1.38 8.54
N ARG A 96 -5.67 -1.92 9.73
CA ARG A 96 -5.88 -3.35 9.94
C ARG A 96 -7.05 -3.89 9.13
N ALA A 97 -8.20 -3.22 9.18
CA ALA A 97 -9.38 -3.61 8.40
C ALA A 97 -9.05 -3.57 6.90
N THR A 98 -8.49 -2.45 6.43
CA THR A 98 -8.09 -2.24 5.03
C THR A 98 -7.19 -3.35 4.50
N LEU A 99 -6.16 -3.76 5.26
CA LEU A 99 -5.23 -4.80 4.84
C LEU A 99 -5.78 -6.22 4.99
N THR A 100 -6.84 -6.40 5.78
CA THR A 100 -7.53 -7.69 5.94
C THR A 100 -8.61 -7.89 4.88
N ASP A 101 -9.32 -6.81 4.57
CA ASP A 101 -10.47 -6.74 3.64
C ASP A 101 -10.04 -6.55 2.18
N ALA A 102 -8.81 -6.07 1.93
CA ALA A 102 -8.26 -6.00 0.58
C ALA A 102 -8.16 -7.41 0.01
N ALA A 103 -9.21 -7.77 -0.72
CA ALA A 103 -9.43 -9.08 -1.28
C ALA A 103 -8.39 -9.36 -2.37
N GLU A 104 -7.51 -10.29 -2.02
CA GLU A 104 -6.80 -11.24 -2.87
C GLU A 104 -5.50 -10.82 -3.56
N ASP A 105 -5.21 -9.54 -3.84
CA ASP A 105 -3.92 -9.17 -4.48
C ASP A 105 -3.35 -7.83 -3.97
N LEU A 106 -2.68 -7.86 -2.81
CA LEU A 106 -1.88 -6.73 -2.32
C LEU A 106 -0.52 -6.66 -3.00
N VAL A 107 -0.20 -5.47 -3.51
CA VAL A 107 1.08 -5.16 -4.16
C VAL A 107 1.74 -3.97 -3.48
N ILE A 108 3.07 -3.99 -3.40
CA ILE A 108 3.88 -2.88 -2.88
C ILE A 108 5.11 -2.69 -3.78
N SER A 109 5.95 -1.69 -3.49
CA SER A 109 7.25 -1.53 -4.16
C SER A 109 8.42 -1.67 -3.19
N THR A 110 9.64 -1.78 -3.73
CA THR A 110 10.85 -1.72 -2.90
C THR A 110 10.99 -0.38 -2.17
N GLN A 111 10.49 0.72 -2.74
CA GLN A 111 10.44 2.02 -2.06
C GLN A 111 9.61 1.93 -0.77
N VAL A 112 8.43 1.30 -0.82
CA VAL A 112 7.54 1.14 0.34
C VAL A 112 8.26 0.38 1.47
N LEU A 113 9.02 -0.67 1.14
CA LEU A 113 9.81 -1.42 2.13
C LEU A 113 10.89 -0.54 2.79
N THR A 114 11.63 0.21 1.98
CA THR A 114 12.70 1.09 2.49
C THR A 114 12.16 2.23 3.33
N GLU A 115 11.05 2.83 2.91
CA GLU A 115 10.41 3.93 3.62
C GLU A 115 9.81 3.44 4.93
N PHE A 116 9.13 2.28 4.94
CA PHE A 116 8.61 1.68 6.15
C PHE A 116 9.70 1.50 7.21
N PHE A 117 10.84 0.91 6.86
CA PHE A 117 11.94 0.70 7.81
C PHE A 117 12.44 2.03 8.39
N TRP A 118 12.62 3.04 7.54
CA TRP A 118 13.07 4.36 7.97
C TRP A 118 12.05 5.03 8.91
N VAL A 119 10.76 5.00 8.56
CA VAL A 119 9.69 5.58 9.39
C VAL A 119 9.54 4.83 10.72
N ALA A 120 9.49 3.50 10.68
CA ALA A 120 9.33 2.67 11.87
C ALA A 120 10.47 2.91 12.88
N THR A 121 11.72 2.95 12.42
CA THR A 121 12.87 3.13 13.32
C THR A 121 13.08 4.57 13.76
N ARG A 122 12.85 5.56 12.89
CA ARG A 122 13.18 6.97 13.19
C ARG A 122 12.02 7.79 13.73
N LYS A 123 10.79 7.50 13.30
CA LYS A 123 9.59 8.25 13.71
C LYS A 123 8.80 7.52 14.79
N LEU A 124 8.66 6.20 14.68
CA LEU A 124 7.93 5.40 15.68
C LEU A 124 8.84 4.86 16.79
N ASN A 125 10.16 5.02 16.67
CA ASN A 125 11.16 4.48 17.61
C ASN A 125 11.01 2.97 17.85
N LEU A 126 10.54 2.24 16.83
CA LEU A 126 10.42 0.79 16.90
C LEU A 126 11.81 0.16 16.93
N ASP A 127 11.97 -0.92 17.69
CA ASP A 127 13.21 -1.70 17.69
C ASP A 127 13.60 -2.08 16.25
N PRO A 128 14.87 -1.86 15.82
CA PRO A 128 15.28 -2.15 14.45
C PRO A 128 15.10 -3.61 14.03
N ARG A 129 15.16 -4.58 14.95
CA ARG A 129 14.90 -5.99 14.63
C ARG A 129 13.41 -6.21 14.39
N ALA A 130 12.55 -5.59 15.18
CA ALA A 130 11.10 -5.59 14.93
C ALA A 130 10.75 -4.91 13.60
N ALA A 131 11.37 -3.76 13.27
CA ALA A 131 11.18 -3.10 11.98
C ALA A 131 11.65 -3.97 10.80
N ARG A 132 12.80 -4.63 10.92
CA ARG A 132 13.29 -5.59 9.92
C ARG A 132 12.32 -6.76 9.74
N GLU A 133 11.73 -7.25 10.82
CA GLU A 133 10.74 -8.32 10.77
C GLU A 133 9.45 -7.87 10.05
N GLY A 134 9.02 -6.62 10.27
CA GLY A 134 7.94 -5.99 9.49
C GLY A 134 8.26 -5.92 7.99
N VAL A 135 9.46 -5.47 7.62
CA VAL A 135 9.94 -5.47 6.22
C VAL A 135 9.90 -6.88 5.62
N ARG A 136 10.37 -7.89 6.36
CA ARG A 136 10.39 -9.29 5.89
C ARG A 136 8.99 -9.82 5.60
N GLN A 137 8.00 -9.42 6.39
CA GLN A 137 6.61 -9.81 6.20
C GLN A 137 5.98 -9.12 4.99
N MET A 138 6.20 -7.80 4.87
CA MET A 138 5.76 -7.04 3.69
C MET A 138 6.38 -7.59 2.40
N ALA A 139 7.66 -7.99 2.44
CA ALA A 139 8.35 -8.60 1.31
C ALA A 139 7.78 -9.96 0.87
N ALA A 140 6.88 -10.58 1.64
CA ALA A 140 6.16 -11.78 1.22
C ALA A 140 5.02 -11.49 0.23
N LEU A 141 4.59 -10.23 0.13
CA LEU A 141 3.65 -9.72 -0.87
C LEU A 141 4.28 -9.67 -2.27
N ARG A 142 3.49 -9.32 -3.29
CA ARG A 142 4.04 -8.98 -4.59
C ARG A 142 4.78 -7.64 -4.46
N VAL A 143 6.08 -7.63 -4.74
CA VAL A 143 6.93 -6.43 -4.67
C VAL A 143 7.35 -6.02 -6.07
N VAL A 144 7.03 -4.79 -6.46
CA VAL A 144 7.50 -4.15 -7.68
C VAL A 144 8.89 -3.55 -7.41
N PRO A 145 9.94 -3.99 -8.13
CA PRO A 145 11.26 -3.38 -7.99
C PRO A 145 11.25 -1.96 -8.55
N VAL A 146 11.87 -1.03 -7.81
CA VAL A 146 12.19 0.30 -8.31
C VAL A 146 13.52 0.23 -9.07
N ASP A 147 13.43 0.00 -10.38
CA ASP A 147 14.58 0.00 -11.28
C ASP A 147 14.72 1.33 -12.04
N HIS A 148 15.80 1.49 -12.82
CA HIS A 148 16.05 2.71 -13.59
C HIS A 148 14.91 3.04 -14.58
N ARG A 149 14.22 2.03 -15.12
CA ARG A 149 13.10 2.24 -16.07
C ARG A 149 11.90 2.83 -15.35
N LEU A 150 11.60 2.33 -14.15
CA LEU A 150 10.55 2.88 -13.30
C LEU A 150 10.88 4.32 -12.88
N VAL A 151 12.15 4.60 -12.55
CA VAL A 151 12.61 5.96 -12.21
C VAL A 151 12.40 6.93 -13.39
N LEU A 152 12.76 6.53 -14.62
CA LEU A 152 12.56 7.39 -15.80
C LEU A 152 11.06 7.66 -16.07
N ARG A 153 10.21 6.64 -15.97
CA ARG A 153 8.75 6.86 -16.07
C ARG A 153 8.23 7.77 -14.96
N ALA A 154 8.75 7.62 -13.74
CA ALA A 154 8.35 8.44 -12.61
C ALA A 154 8.81 9.89 -12.78
N THR A 155 9.96 10.16 -13.41
CA THR A 155 10.35 11.54 -13.74
C THR A 155 9.40 12.18 -14.74
N ASP A 156 8.96 11.44 -15.77
CA ASP A 156 7.97 11.95 -16.73
C ASP A 156 6.63 12.24 -16.05
N THR A 157 6.17 11.32 -15.20
CA THR A 157 4.92 11.46 -14.44
C THR A 157 4.99 12.59 -13.42
N ALA A 158 6.14 12.77 -12.74
CA ALA A 158 6.35 13.88 -11.82
C ALA A 158 6.20 15.23 -12.53
N LEU A 159 6.78 15.36 -13.73
CA LEU A 159 6.67 16.58 -14.53
C LEU A 159 5.24 16.80 -15.05
N SER A 160 4.63 15.77 -15.65
CA SER A 160 3.30 15.91 -16.27
C SER A 160 2.18 16.12 -15.25
N ALA A 161 2.23 15.39 -14.13
CA ALA A 161 1.21 15.43 -13.09
C ALA A 161 1.55 16.38 -11.92
N ARG A 162 2.70 17.07 -11.99
CA ARG A 162 3.21 17.98 -10.94
C ARG A 162 3.28 17.32 -9.55
N LEU A 163 3.71 16.06 -9.54
CA LEU A 163 3.91 15.27 -8.32
C LEU A 163 5.37 15.37 -7.87
N SER A 164 5.63 15.07 -6.59
CA SER A 164 7.01 14.81 -6.18
C SER A 164 7.50 13.51 -6.85
N ILE A 165 8.81 13.35 -7.00
CA ILE A 165 9.37 12.12 -7.56
C ILE A 165 9.00 10.88 -6.73
N TRP A 166 8.90 11.03 -5.42
CA TRP A 166 8.50 9.94 -4.51
C TRP A 166 7.06 9.50 -4.73
N ASP A 167 6.15 10.46 -4.88
CA ASP A 167 4.73 10.21 -5.18
C ASP A 167 4.57 9.61 -6.58
N ALA A 168 5.30 10.12 -7.56
CA ALA A 168 5.29 9.60 -8.91
C ALA A 168 5.81 8.16 -8.99
N LEU A 169 6.82 7.79 -8.19
CA LEU A 169 7.31 6.41 -8.10
C LEU A 169 6.25 5.45 -7.55
N ILE A 170 5.46 5.87 -6.55
CA ILE A 170 4.34 5.07 -6.02
C ILE A 170 3.29 4.84 -7.10
N VAL A 171 2.90 5.90 -7.82
CA VAL A 171 1.93 5.82 -8.92
C VAL A 171 2.42 4.90 -10.03
N GLU A 172 3.66 5.07 -10.49
CA GLU A 172 4.23 4.25 -11.56
C GLU A 172 4.41 2.79 -11.12
N ALA A 173 4.75 2.54 -9.85
CA ALA A 173 4.81 1.18 -9.32
C ALA A 173 3.43 0.51 -9.30
N ALA A 174 2.39 1.25 -8.89
CA ALA A 174 1.01 0.78 -8.91
C ALA A 174 0.55 0.47 -10.34
N ALA A 175 0.82 1.36 -11.29
CA ALA A 175 0.50 1.17 -12.70
C ALA A 175 1.26 -0.03 -13.30
N ALA A 176 2.56 -0.16 -13.01
CA ALA A 176 3.37 -1.29 -13.47
C ALA A 176 2.92 -2.64 -12.88
N ALA A 177 2.30 -2.64 -11.70
CA ALA A 177 1.69 -3.82 -11.12
C ALA A 177 0.39 -4.24 -11.81
N GLY A 178 -0.23 -3.33 -12.58
CA GLY A 178 -1.61 -3.45 -13.06
C GLY A 178 -2.62 -3.32 -11.91
N ALA A 179 -2.32 -2.51 -10.89
CA ALA A 179 -3.18 -2.34 -9.74
C ALA A 179 -4.44 -1.53 -10.09
N ASP A 180 -5.60 -1.99 -9.64
CA ASP A 180 -6.86 -1.27 -9.86
C ASP A 180 -6.97 -0.03 -8.94
N ARG A 181 -6.40 -0.16 -7.73
CA ARG A 181 -6.47 0.86 -6.68
C ARG A 181 -5.09 1.15 -6.07
N LEU A 182 -4.88 2.41 -5.71
CA LEU A 182 -3.78 2.87 -4.87
C LEU A 182 -4.34 3.29 -3.50
N LEU A 183 -4.00 2.54 -2.45
CA LEU A 183 -4.40 2.82 -1.07
C LEU A 183 -3.37 3.75 -0.42
N THR A 184 -3.76 5.01 -0.17
CA THR A 184 -2.84 6.04 0.32
C THR A 184 -3.59 7.21 1.00
N GLU A 185 -2.98 7.82 2.01
CA GLU A 185 -3.47 9.04 2.66
C GLU A 185 -3.06 10.33 1.93
N ASP A 186 -1.91 10.32 1.23
CA ASP A 186 -1.20 11.54 0.82
C ASP A 186 -1.72 12.16 -0.49
N PHE A 187 -2.57 11.42 -1.21
CA PHE A 187 -3.16 11.85 -2.49
C PHE A 187 -4.61 12.33 -2.33
N ASN A 188 -5.08 13.12 -3.31
CA ASN A 188 -6.50 13.48 -3.39
C ASN A 188 -7.33 12.22 -3.68
N ALA A 189 -8.19 11.83 -2.74
CA ALA A 189 -9.05 10.67 -2.91
C ALA A 189 -9.97 10.80 -4.14
N GLY A 190 -10.15 9.71 -4.90
CA GLY A 190 -11.04 9.64 -6.06
C GLY A 190 -10.42 10.09 -7.38
N GLN A 191 -9.18 10.58 -7.39
CA GLN A 191 -8.47 10.84 -8.65
C GLN A 191 -7.98 9.54 -9.29
N ILE A 192 -7.88 9.52 -10.62
CA ILE A 192 -7.29 8.42 -11.39
C ILE A 192 -5.98 8.92 -11.98
N ILE A 193 -4.89 8.20 -11.74
CA ILE A 193 -3.57 8.53 -12.29
C ILE A 193 -2.99 7.25 -12.89
N ARG A 194 -2.59 7.30 -14.16
CA ARG A 194 -2.08 6.12 -14.90
C ARG A 194 -3.03 4.92 -14.80
N ASP A 195 -4.33 5.17 -14.95
CA ASP A 195 -5.43 4.18 -14.84
C ASP A 195 -5.58 3.52 -13.45
N VAL A 196 -4.88 4.02 -12.43
CA VAL A 196 -5.01 3.57 -11.04
C VAL A 196 -5.93 4.50 -10.26
N GLN A 197 -6.96 3.95 -9.61
CA GLN A 197 -7.86 4.72 -8.76
C GLN A 197 -7.24 4.99 -7.38
N VAL A 198 -7.11 6.25 -6.99
CA VAL A 198 -6.64 6.62 -5.65
C VAL A 198 -7.78 6.49 -4.63
N VAL A 199 -7.53 5.73 -3.57
CA VAL A 199 -8.46 5.51 -2.46
C VAL A 199 -7.75 5.84 -1.15
N ASN A 200 -8.33 6.76 -0.37
CA ASN A 200 -7.88 7.04 0.99
C ASN A 200 -8.70 6.23 1.99
N PRO A 201 -8.12 5.18 2.62
CA PRO A 201 -8.85 4.35 3.57
C PRO A 201 -9.24 5.11 4.85
N PHE A 202 -8.54 6.19 5.19
CA PHE A 202 -8.72 6.96 6.42
C PHE A 202 -9.71 8.12 6.29
N ALA A 203 -10.43 8.23 5.15
CA ALA A 203 -11.34 9.34 4.90
C ALA A 203 -12.43 9.52 5.97
N ALA A 204 -12.84 8.44 6.65
CA ALA A 204 -13.86 8.43 7.69
C ALA A 204 -13.33 8.59 9.13
N SER A 205 -12.01 8.66 9.35
CA SER A 205 -11.39 8.64 10.69
C SER A 205 -10.63 9.92 11.03
N ARG A 206 -11.27 11.08 10.81
CA ARG A 206 -10.67 12.41 11.02
C ARG A 206 -10.70 12.88 12.46
#